data_AF-A0A9J6H744-F1
#
_entry.id   AF-A0A9J6H744-F1
#
_cell.length_a   1.000
_cell.length_b   1.000
_cell.length_c   1.000
_cell.angle_alpha   90.00
_cell.angle_beta   90.00
_cell.angle_gamma   90.00
#
_symmetry.space_group_name_H-M   'P 1'
#
loop_
_entity.id
_entity.type
_entity.pdbx_description
1 polymer ?
#
loop_
_entity_poly.entity_id
_entity_poly.type
_entity_poly.pdbx_seq_one_letter_code
_entity_poly.pdbx_strand_id
1 'polypeptide(L)'
;MQRNLDRLEAEGPYPDSAYALLNRVGQPSVNQFPFRGFALVPVDGSGKDVVKFVEQAPAAKRPLWFVFTGMGCQWNGMAKQMMQFDVFARSIRKSTRGTQAVRHRPHRPGDQR
;
A
#
# COMPACT_ATOMS: atom_id res chain seq x y z
N MET A 1 -3.66 -16.53 -19.87
CA MET A 1 -3.80 -16.22 -18.43
C MET A 1 -4.81 -17.15 -17.76
N GLN A 2 -6.04 -17.24 -18.27
CA GLN A 2 -7.11 -18.09 -17.72
C GLN A 2 -6.68 -19.54 -17.44
N ARG A 3 -6.09 -20.21 -18.45
CA ARG A 3 -5.56 -21.57 -18.35
C ARG A 3 -4.56 -21.78 -17.21
N ASN A 4 -3.76 -20.78 -16.83
CA ASN A 4 -2.81 -20.92 -15.72
C ASN A 4 -3.53 -20.88 -14.36
N LEU A 5 -4.55 -20.03 -14.22
CA LEU A 5 -5.36 -19.96 -12.99
C LEU A 5 -6.23 -21.21 -12.83
N ASP A 6 -6.70 -21.79 -13.93
CA ASP A 6 -7.44 -23.06 -13.90
C ASP A 6 -6.55 -24.22 -13.41
N ARG A 7 -5.27 -24.22 -13.78
CA ARG A 7 -4.30 -25.21 -13.28
C ARG A 7 -3.99 -25.03 -11.79
N LEU A 8 -3.93 -23.78 -11.30
CA LEU A 8 -3.73 -23.52 -9.87
C LEU A 8 -4.86 -24.08 -8.99
N GLU A 9 -6.08 -24.09 -9.51
CA GLU A 9 -7.23 -24.71 -8.83
C GLU A 9 -7.21 -26.23 -8.96
N ALA A 10 -6.96 -26.76 -10.16
CA ALA A 10 -7.04 -28.20 -10.42
C ALA A 10 -5.89 -29.01 -9.82
N GLU A 11 -4.69 -28.43 -9.74
CA GLU A 11 -3.46 -29.13 -9.32
C GLU A 11 -2.96 -28.66 -7.93
N GLY A 12 -3.65 -27.70 -7.29
CA GLY A 12 -3.29 -27.17 -5.97
C GLY A 12 -3.74 -28.05 -4.80
N PRO A 13 -3.30 -27.74 -3.56
CA PRO A 13 -2.46 -26.61 -3.19
C PRO A 13 -0.96 -26.88 -3.37
N TYR A 14 -0.24 -25.94 -3.98
CA TYR A 14 1.22 -25.97 -4.09
C TYR A 14 1.89 -25.50 -2.78
N PRO A 15 3.18 -25.82 -2.54
CA PRO A 15 3.91 -25.25 -1.42
C PRO A 15 4.07 -23.72 -1.55
N ASP A 16 4.14 -23.02 -0.43
CA ASP A 16 4.28 -21.55 -0.35
C ASP A 16 5.39 -20.97 -1.24
N SER A 17 6.50 -21.71 -1.36
CA SER A 17 7.63 -21.31 -2.22
C SER A 17 7.26 -21.24 -3.71
N ALA A 18 6.36 -22.11 -4.17
CA ALA A 18 5.86 -22.07 -5.55
C ALA A 18 4.98 -20.84 -5.78
N TYR A 19 4.08 -20.50 -4.84
CA TYR A 19 3.28 -19.28 -4.93
C TYR A 19 4.14 -18.02 -4.87
N ALA A 20 5.16 -17.99 -4.00
CA ALA A 20 6.11 -16.89 -3.93
C ALA A 20 6.89 -16.70 -5.25
N LEU A 21 7.32 -17.80 -5.87
CA LEU A 21 7.98 -17.77 -7.18
C LEU A 21 7.06 -17.23 -8.28
N LEU A 22 5.83 -17.74 -8.35
CA LEU A 22 4.83 -17.27 -9.33
C LEU A 22 4.55 -15.77 -9.18
N ASN A 23 4.38 -15.31 -7.94
CA ASN A 23 4.20 -13.89 -7.64
C ASN A 23 5.40 -13.05 -8.06
N ARG A 24 6.62 -13.57 -7.94
CA ARG A 24 7.84 -12.85 -8.37
C ARG A 24 7.98 -12.81 -9.89
N VAL A 25 7.71 -13.93 -10.57
CA VAL A 25 7.75 -14.03 -12.04
C VAL A 25 6.68 -13.18 -12.72
N GLY A 26 5.55 -12.91 -12.05
CA GLY A 26 4.47 -12.05 -12.56
C GLY A 26 4.71 -10.54 -12.46
N GLN A 27 5.79 -10.09 -11.81
CA GLN A 27 6.11 -8.66 -11.63
C GLN A 27 6.68 -7.88 -12.83
N PRO A 28 7.25 -8.47 -13.91
CA PRO A 28 7.83 -7.74 -15.04
C PRO A 28 6.84 -6.82 -15.77
N SER A 29 7.36 -6.00 -16.69
CA SER A 29 6.59 -4.94 -17.38
C SER A 29 5.31 -5.46 -18.06
N VAL A 30 4.29 -4.60 -18.12
CA VAL A 30 3.01 -4.87 -18.81
C VAL A 30 3.19 -5.18 -20.30
N ASN A 31 4.33 -4.82 -20.90
CA ASN A 31 4.68 -5.15 -22.28
C ASN A 31 5.00 -6.64 -22.45
N GLN A 32 5.62 -7.28 -21.46
CA GLN A 32 5.93 -8.72 -21.50
C GLN A 32 4.77 -9.57 -20.97
N PHE A 33 3.99 -9.00 -20.04
CA PHE A 33 2.84 -9.68 -19.46
C PHE A 33 1.60 -8.77 -19.52
N PRO A 34 0.84 -8.80 -20.62
CA PRO A 34 -0.28 -7.87 -20.87
C PRO A 34 -1.56 -8.21 -20.09
N PHE A 35 -1.56 -9.29 -19.31
CA PHE A 35 -2.67 -9.68 -18.44
C PHE A 35 -2.21 -9.77 -16.99
N ARG A 36 -3.10 -9.37 -16.09
CA ARG A 36 -2.94 -9.48 -14.64
C ARG A 36 -4.15 -10.20 -14.08
N GLY A 37 -3.94 -10.92 -13.00
CA GLY A 37 -5.00 -11.66 -12.36
C GLY A 37 -4.52 -12.28 -11.07
N PHE A 38 -5.47 -12.74 -10.28
CA PHE A 38 -5.21 -13.47 -9.05
C PHE A 38 -6.25 -14.59 -8.89
N ALA A 39 -5.88 -15.63 -8.17
CA ALA A 39 -6.78 -16.66 -7.69
C ALA A 39 -6.65 -16.73 -6.17
N LEU A 40 -7.79 -16.70 -5.46
CA LEU A 40 -7.84 -16.98 -4.04
C LEU A 40 -8.08 -18.48 -3.86
N VAL A 41 -7.01 -19.23 -3.62
CA VAL A 41 -7.07 -20.68 -3.40
C VAL A 41 -7.28 -20.94 -1.90
N PRO A 42 -8.37 -21.58 -1.49
CA PRO A 42 -8.59 -21.95 -0.10
C PRO A 42 -7.56 -22.99 0.34
N VAL A 43 -6.86 -22.75 1.45
CA VAL A 43 -5.84 -23.66 1.99
C VAL A 43 -6.49 -24.79 2.81
N ASP A 44 -7.67 -24.54 3.39
CA ASP A 44 -8.23 -25.41 4.44
C ASP A 44 -9.26 -26.44 3.95
N GLY A 45 -9.31 -26.72 2.65
CA GLY A 45 -10.31 -27.67 2.08
C GLY A 45 -11.77 -27.28 2.36
N SER A 46 -12.02 -26.01 2.73
CA SER A 46 -13.29 -25.50 3.28
C SER A 46 -14.44 -25.40 2.26
N GLY A 47 -14.32 -26.04 1.09
CA GLY A 47 -15.35 -26.04 0.05
C GLY A 47 -15.69 -24.65 -0.49
N LYS A 48 -14.88 -23.63 -0.20
CA LYS A 48 -15.07 -22.27 -0.73
C LYS A 48 -14.62 -22.24 -2.19
N ASP A 49 -15.43 -21.65 -3.04
CA ASP A 49 -15.09 -21.51 -4.45
C ASP A 49 -13.84 -20.65 -4.64
N VAL A 50 -12.98 -21.06 -5.58
CA VAL A 50 -11.80 -20.29 -5.97
C VAL A 50 -12.26 -19.01 -6.66
N VAL A 51 -11.99 -17.87 -6.05
CA VAL A 51 -12.26 -16.56 -6.67
C VAL A 51 -11.14 -16.26 -7.65
N LYS A 52 -11.46 -16.18 -8.94
CA LYS A 52 -10.53 -15.80 -10.01
C LYS A 52 -10.87 -14.43 -10.55
N PHE A 53 -9.86 -13.60 -10.74
CA PHE A 53 -9.97 -12.34 -11.44
C PHE A 53 -8.89 -12.24 -12.50
N VAL A 54 -9.26 -11.82 -13.71
CA VAL A 54 -8.33 -11.55 -14.81
C VAL A 54 -8.74 -10.27 -15.50
N GLU A 55 -7.77 -9.39 -15.71
CA GLU A 55 -7.95 -8.16 -16.46
C GLU A 55 -6.76 -7.95 -17.39
N GLN A 56 -7.02 -7.25 -18.50
CA GLN A 56 -5.93 -6.74 -19.33
C GLN A 56 -5.20 -5.65 -18.56
N ALA A 57 -3.89 -5.80 -18.41
CA ALA A 57 -3.08 -4.82 -17.73
C ALA A 57 -3.09 -3.50 -18.53
N PRO A 58 -3.41 -2.35 -17.90
CA PRO A 58 -3.31 -1.08 -18.58
C PRO A 58 -1.88 -0.86 -19.07
N ALA A 59 -1.71 -0.45 -20.32
CA ALA A 59 -0.41 -0.04 -20.86
C ALA A 59 0.12 1.24 -20.18
N ALA A 60 -0.76 1.97 -19.50
CA ALA A 60 -0.42 3.16 -18.73
C ALA A 60 0.44 2.83 -17.50
N LYS A 61 1.33 3.75 -17.13
CA LYS A 61 2.14 3.64 -15.91
C LYS A 61 1.21 3.52 -14.68
N ARG A 62 1.52 2.58 -13.77
CA ARG A 62 0.73 2.35 -12.55
C ARG A 62 0.63 3.65 -11.74
N PRO A 63 -0.58 4.08 -11.34
CA PRO A 63 -0.72 5.27 -10.51
C PRO A 63 -0.10 5.03 -9.13
N LEU A 64 0.55 6.07 -8.58
CA LEU A 64 1.09 6.06 -7.22
C LEU A 64 0.04 6.63 -6.28
N TRP A 65 -0.37 5.83 -5.30
CA TRP A 65 -1.31 6.24 -4.26
C TRP A 65 -0.58 6.42 -2.93
N PHE A 66 -0.74 7.58 -2.29
CA PHE A 66 -0.26 7.83 -0.94
C PHE A 66 -1.42 7.66 0.05
N VAL A 67 -1.35 6.61 0.87
CA VAL A 67 -2.35 6.34 1.92
C VAL A 67 -1.72 6.70 3.27
N PHE A 68 -2.33 7.65 3.97
CA PHE A 68 -1.90 8.06 5.31
C PHE A 68 -2.86 7.51 6.34
N THR A 69 -2.33 6.86 7.36
CA THR A 69 -3.17 6.31 8.43
C THR A 69 -3.63 7.41 9.40
N GLY A 70 -4.83 7.27 9.95
CA GLY A 70 -5.43 8.28 10.83
C GLY A 70 -4.89 8.24 12.27
N MET A 71 -5.69 8.82 13.19
CA MET A 71 -5.45 8.74 14.64
C MET A 71 -5.48 7.28 15.12
N GLY A 72 -4.57 6.91 16.02
CA GLY A 72 -4.48 5.55 16.58
C GLY A 72 -3.35 4.69 16.03
N CYS A 73 -2.64 5.13 14.98
CA CYS A 73 -1.38 4.49 14.60
C CYS A 73 -0.23 4.98 15.49
N GLN A 74 0.80 4.15 15.67
CA GLN A 74 1.94 4.36 16.58
C GLN A 74 2.92 5.46 16.10
N TRP A 75 2.38 6.58 15.61
CA TRP A 75 3.08 7.69 14.99
C TRP A 75 4.20 8.26 15.84
N ASN A 76 4.05 8.31 17.17
CA ASN A 76 5.09 8.87 18.05
C ASN A 76 6.39 8.05 18.02
N GLY A 77 6.32 6.73 17.92
CA GLY A 77 7.51 5.88 17.80
C GLY A 77 8.15 6.01 16.42
N MET A 78 7.32 5.88 15.38
CA MET A 78 7.74 5.98 13.99
C MET A 78 8.35 7.36 13.68
N ALA A 79 7.70 8.45 14.08
CA ALA A 79 8.15 9.81 13.82
C ALA A 79 9.52 10.08 14.46
N LYS A 80 9.79 9.57 15.67
CA LYS A 80 11.11 9.69 16.31
C LYS A 80 12.19 9.00 15.48
N GLN A 81 11.94 7.79 15.01
CA GLN A 81 12.89 7.07 14.14
C GLN A 81 13.10 7.81 12.82
N MET A 82 12.04 8.38 12.24
CA MET A 82 12.12 9.13 10.98
C MET A 82 12.92 10.44 11.10
N MET A 83 13.16 10.97 12.31
CA MET A 83 13.99 12.17 12.50
C MET A 83 15.45 11.98 12.07
N GLN A 84 15.93 10.74 11.88
CA GLN A 84 17.25 10.48 11.31
C GLN A 84 17.35 10.89 9.83
N PHE A 85 16.22 11.05 9.13
CA PHE A 85 16.20 11.51 7.75
C PHE A 85 16.08 13.04 7.70
N ASP A 86 17.08 13.71 7.13
CA ASP A 86 17.16 15.17 7.11
C ASP A 86 15.95 15.86 6.46
N VAL A 87 15.38 15.25 5.42
CA VAL A 87 14.18 15.79 4.76
C VAL A 87 12.98 15.82 5.71
N PHE A 88 12.82 14.77 6.50
CA PHE A 88 11.74 14.66 7.49
C PHE A 88 12.00 15.56 8.70
N ALA A 89 13.22 15.56 9.24
CA ALA A 89 13.57 16.41 10.37
C ALA A 89 13.38 17.90 10.05
N ARG A 90 13.77 18.34 8.84
CA ARG A 90 13.58 19.73 8.40
C ARG A 90 12.10 20.08 8.23
N SER A 91 11.28 19.18 7.69
CA SER A 91 9.84 19.43 7.53
C SER A 91 9.14 19.56 8.88
N ILE A 92 9.42 18.67 9.84
CA ILE A 92 8.87 18.74 11.20
C ILE A 92 9.27 20.04 11.90
N ARG A 93 10.57 20.39 11.90
CA ARG A 93 11.06 21.63 12.51
C ARG A 93 10.42 22.88 11.89
N LYS A 94 10.18 22.87 10.57
CA LYS A 94 9.46 23.96 9.87
C LYS A 94 8.03 24.08 10.38
N SER A 95 7.31 22.96 10.50
CA SER A 95 5.94 22.94 11.01
C SER A 95 5.85 23.41 12.45
N THR A 96 6.75 22.94 13.33
CA THR A 96 6.79 23.36 14.74
C THR A 96 6.98 24.86 14.91
N ARG A 97 7.87 25.49 14.11
CA ARG A 97 8.06 26.95 14.13
C ARG A 97 6.77 27.70 13.78
N GLY A 98 6.03 27.22 12.77
CA GLY A 98 4.74 27.78 12.40
C GLY A 98 3.71 27.70 13.53
N THR A 99 3.63 26.54 14.19
CA THR A 99 2.71 26.34 15.32
C THR A 99 3.05 27.23 16.52
N GLN A 100 4.33 27.43 16.83
CA GLN A 100 4.76 28.34 17.89
C GLN A 100 4.40 29.79 17.57
N ALA A 101 4.57 30.22 16.32
CA ALA A 101 4.18 31.58 15.89
C ALA A 101 2.68 31.84 16.02
N VAL A 102 1.83 30.82 15.81
CA VAL A 102 0.37 30.92 16.01
C VAL A 102 0.04 30.99 17.51
N ARG A 103 0.71 30.19 18.34
CA ARG A 103 0.47 30.12 19.79
C ARG A 103 0.83 31.41 20.54
N HIS A 104 1.76 32.20 20.02
CA HIS A 104 2.23 33.44 20.62
C HIS A 104 1.63 34.72 20.02
N ARG A 105 0.61 34.63 19.14
CA ARG A 105 -0.11 35.84 18.70
C ARG A 105 -0.94 36.40 19.86
N PRO A 106 -0.77 37.68 20.25
CA PRO A 106 -1.66 38.30 21.22
C PRO A 106 -3.08 38.38 20.65
N HIS A 107 -4.08 38.13 21.50
CA HIS A 107 -5.48 38.34 21.16
C HIS A 107 -5.68 39.79 20.70
N ARG A 108 -6.23 40.00 19.50
CA ARG A 108 -6.63 41.35 19.07
C ARG A 108 -7.78 41.82 19.95
N PRO A 109 -7.72 43.04 20.54
CA PRO A 109 -8.85 43.60 21.25
C PRO A 109 -9.92 43.95 20.21
N GLY A 110 -11.02 43.20 20.20
CA GLY A 110 -12.11 43.37 19.23
C GLY A 110 -12.95 42.12 18.97
N ASP A 111 -12.53 40.94 19.44
CA ASP A 111 -13.22 39.67 19.17
C ASP A 111 -14.03 39.16 20.37
N GLN A 112 -14.85 40.06 20.94
CA GLN A 112 -15.98 39.69 21.80
C GLN A 112 -17.24 40.35 21.23
N ARG A 113 -18.03 39.58 20.50
CA ARG A 113 -19.47 39.74 20.38
C ARG A 113 -20.13 38.43 20.78
#